data_AF-A0A326UA67-F1
#
_entry.id   AF-A0A326UA67-F1
#
_cell.length_a   1.000
_cell.length_b   1.000
_cell.length_c   1.000
_cell.angle_alpha   90.00
_cell.angle_beta   90.00
_cell.angle_gamma   90.00
#
_symmetry.space_group_name_H-M   'P 1'
#
loop_
_entity.id
_entity.type
_entity.pdbx_description
1 polymer ?
#
loop_
_entity_poly.entity_id
_entity_poly.type
_entity_poly.pdbx_seq_one_letter_code
_entity_poly.pdbx_strand_id
1 'polypeptide(L)'
;MTAKEQDVLLSFWGIGDMHYRAHPAWEKVQTPRFQLMYDDLQALWKEEGKPAFCVSPGDVVDTWLRENHELAKTRILEQMGDIPFYPGIGNHEYYDSAQGFATQHLETFEHVWEKSPRYCWQVGEVICIMLDYPDPTAGDDPMYAYVMPETLAFLDHTLHEYAEKPALIFLHCPLRNTVRDRDPERHRDYNSLQNFFSPENSQAVRNILALHDNVRLFISGHTHTGWEAPGIVCTERLGKRHVGFVNLMSPWYTGTHGATRFDGETLIYTPDEPHVIPSFQFQIYRDRAVIRVRDHFSKCWLKEWLVSF
;
A
#
# COMPACT_ATOMS: atom_id res chain seq x y z
N MET A 1 8.16 31.43 -2.05
CA MET A 1 7.31 30.38 -2.65
C MET A 1 7.16 30.70 -4.12
N THR A 2 7.61 29.81 -5.00
CA THR A 2 7.51 30.02 -6.45
C THR A 2 6.09 29.64 -6.91
N ALA A 3 5.62 30.16 -8.05
CA ALA A 3 4.29 29.88 -8.58
C ALA A 3 3.98 28.36 -8.78
N LYS A 4 4.98 27.47 -8.67
CA LYS A 4 4.80 26.00 -8.71
C LYS A 4 4.22 25.38 -7.43
N GLU A 5 4.32 26.04 -6.28
CA GLU A 5 3.80 25.51 -4.99
C GLU A 5 2.31 25.79 -4.80
N GLN A 6 1.71 26.70 -5.58
CA GLN A 6 0.35 27.19 -5.35
C GLN A 6 -0.78 26.24 -5.81
N ASP A 7 -0.46 25.11 -6.45
CA ASP A 7 -1.46 24.19 -7.03
C ASP A 7 -1.49 22.77 -6.43
N VAL A 8 -0.63 22.47 -5.45
CA VAL A 8 -0.63 21.14 -4.79
C VAL A 8 -1.81 21.08 -3.81
N LEU A 9 -2.78 20.21 -4.10
CA LEU A 9 -3.92 19.93 -3.21
C LEU A 9 -3.51 19.09 -2.01
N LEU A 10 -2.59 18.14 -2.21
CA LEU A 10 -2.18 17.17 -1.21
C LEU A 10 -0.77 16.63 -1.51
N SER A 11 0.08 16.53 -0.49
CA SER A 11 1.35 15.82 -0.53
C SER A 11 1.37 14.75 0.57
N PHE A 12 1.64 13.49 0.22
CA PHE A 12 1.68 12.37 1.16
C PHE A 12 2.72 11.31 0.75
N TRP A 13 3.04 10.39 1.65
CA TRP A 13 3.89 9.23 1.36
C TRP A 13 3.15 7.90 1.51
N GLY A 14 3.34 7.01 0.54
CA GLY A 14 2.87 5.63 0.58
C GLY A 14 4.03 4.67 0.85
N ILE A 15 3.84 3.77 1.80
CA ILE A 15 4.80 2.73 2.18
C ILE A 15 4.05 1.40 2.12
N GLY A 16 4.41 0.50 1.20
CA GLY A 16 3.76 -0.82 1.10
C GLY A 16 4.31 -1.80 2.14
N ASP A 17 3.56 -2.87 2.43
CA ASP A 17 4.07 -4.19 2.82
C ASP A 17 5.28 -4.15 3.78
N MET A 18 5.06 -3.67 4.99
CA MET A 18 6.11 -3.43 5.99
C MET A 18 6.46 -4.70 6.78
N HIS A 19 5.50 -5.61 6.97
CA HIS A 19 5.68 -6.89 7.68
C HIS A 19 6.41 -6.78 9.02
N TYR A 20 6.02 -5.86 9.90
CA TYR A 20 6.56 -5.84 11.26
C TYR A 20 6.26 -7.16 11.98
N ARG A 21 7.25 -7.67 12.71
CA ARG A 21 7.10 -8.87 13.55
C ARG A 21 7.87 -8.72 14.86
N ALA A 22 7.18 -8.94 15.97
CA ALA A 22 7.72 -8.96 17.32
C ALA A 22 8.50 -10.26 17.58
N HIS A 23 9.63 -10.41 16.89
CA HIS A 23 10.53 -11.55 17.05
C HIS A 23 11.99 -11.10 16.98
N PRO A 24 12.86 -11.49 17.93
CA PRO A 24 14.24 -10.99 17.99
C PRO A 24 15.05 -11.20 16.70
N ALA A 25 14.93 -12.37 16.07
CA ALA A 25 15.63 -12.65 14.81
C ALA A 25 15.10 -11.79 13.65
N TRP A 26 13.83 -11.41 13.69
CA TRP A 26 13.20 -10.55 12.70
C TRP A 26 13.66 -9.10 12.87
N GLU A 27 13.56 -8.58 14.09
CA GLU A 27 13.99 -7.23 14.44
C GLU A 27 15.46 -6.99 14.12
N LYS A 28 16.33 -7.99 14.37
CA LYS A 28 17.77 -7.92 14.06
C LYS A 28 18.05 -7.57 12.59
N VAL A 29 17.17 -7.96 11.67
CA VAL A 29 17.33 -7.71 10.23
C VAL A 29 16.47 -6.53 9.76
N GLN A 30 15.22 -6.44 10.21
CA GLN A 30 14.27 -5.42 9.78
C GLN A 30 14.58 -4.05 10.34
N THR A 31 14.93 -3.94 11.62
CA THR A 31 15.12 -2.65 12.28
C THR A 31 16.22 -1.81 11.61
N PRO A 32 17.45 -2.33 11.33
CA PRO A 32 18.47 -1.55 10.64
C PRO A 32 18.02 -1.09 9.24
N ARG A 33 17.28 -1.94 8.53
CA ARG A 33 16.77 -1.64 7.19
C ARG A 33 15.74 -0.51 7.21
N PHE A 34 14.80 -0.55 8.14
CA PHE A 34 13.80 0.52 8.27
C PHE A 34 14.39 1.80 8.86
N GLN A 35 15.43 1.71 9.70
CA GLN A 35 16.12 2.91 10.18
C GLN A 35 16.74 3.70 9.01
N LEU A 36 17.33 3.03 8.01
CA LEU A 36 17.83 3.70 6.79
C LEU A 36 16.72 4.45 6.04
N MET A 37 15.54 3.85 5.93
CA MET A 37 14.36 4.47 5.33
C MET A 37 13.92 5.70 6.10
N TYR A 38 13.71 5.57 7.42
CA TYR A 38 13.21 6.67 8.23
C TYR A 38 14.19 7.83 8.34
N ASP A 39 15.50 7.56 8.44
CA ASP A 39 16.53 8.60 8.45
C ASP A 39 16.51 9.42 7.15
N ASP A 40 16.37 8.76 6.00
CA ASP A 40 16.29 9.43 4.69
C ASP A 40 14.97 10.18 4.51
N LEU A 41 13.83 9.59 4.94
CA LEU A 41 12.53 10.28 4.93
C LEU A 41 12.54 11.55 5.78
N GLN A 42 13.06 11.48 7.00
CA GLN A 42 13.14 12.65 7.88
C GLN A 42 14.07 13.72 7.31
N ALA A 43 15.14 13.34 6.61
CA ALA A 43 16.00 14.28 5.90
C ALA A 43 15.24 14.95 4.75
N LEU A 44 14.54 14.18 3.92
CA LEU A 44 13.70 14.68 2.83
C LEU A 44 12.60 15.60 3.33
N TRP A 45 11.91 15.29 4.43
CA TRP A 45 10.84 16.14 4.96
C TRP A 45 11.34 17.46 5.55
N LYS A 46 12.60 17.51 6.01
CA LYS A 46 13.25 18.77 6.42
C LYS A 46 13.59 19.63 5.21
N GLU A 47 13.95 19.03 4.09
CA GLU A 47 14.36 19.73 2.87
C GLU A 47 13.16 20.13 1.99
N GLU A 48 12.27 19.19 1.69
CA GLU A 48 11.15 19.34 0.76
C GLU A 48 9.81 19.68 1.46
N GLY A 49 9.77 19.62 2.78
CA GLY A 49 8.57 19.84 3.59
C GLY A 49 7.89 18.55 4.05
N LYS A 50 7.22 18.62 5.20
CA LYS A 50 6.50 17.48 5.78
C LYS A 50 5.28 17.11 4.93
N PRO A 51 4.99 15.81 4.74
CA PRO A 51 3.74 15.38 4.14
C PRO A 51 2.56 15.63 5.07
N ALA A 52 1.36 15.66 4.49
CA ALA A 52 0.13 15.72 5.27
C ALA A 52 -0.11 14.41 6.05
N PHE A 53 0.34 13.27 5.53
CA PHE A 53 0.30 11.96 6.18
C PHE A 53 1.22 10.95 5.49
N CYS A 54 1.43 9.82 6.16
CA CYS A 54 1.91 8.58 5.57
C CYS A 54 0.80 7.51 5.58
N VAL A 55 0.82 6.59 4.62
CA VAL A 55 -0.20 5.53 4.48
C VAL A 55 0.44 4.22 4.06
N SER A 56 -0.08 3.11 4.58
CA SER A 56 0.16 1.76 4.04
C SER A 56 -1.19 1.12 3.74
N PRO A 57 -1.43 0.57 2.54
CA PRO A 57 -2.70 -0.05 2.20
C PRO A 57 -2.92 -1.42 2.86
N GLY A 58 -1.89 -2.04 3.46
CA GLY A 58 -1.97 -3.33 4.15
C GLY A 58 -0.60 -3.98 4.37
N ASP A 59 -0.59 -5.17 4.98
CA ASP A 59 0.61 -5.91 5.37
C ASP A 59 1.59 -5.04 6.18
N VAL A 60 1.03 -4.27 7.11
CA VAL A 60 1.83 -3.52 8.08
C VAL A 60 2.55 -4.49 9.01
N VAL A 61 1.91 -5.62 9.34
CA VAL A 61 2.46 -6.69 10.16
C VAL A 61 2.68 -7.97 9.36
N ASP A 62 3.57 -8.85 9.82
CA ASP A 62 3.86 -10.15 9.16
C ASP A 62 2.86 -11.24 9.56
N THR A 63 2.28 -11.16 10.75
CA THR A 63 1.21 -12.05 11.21
C THR A 63 0.22 -11.25 12.04
N TRP A 64 -1.03 -11.70 12.14
CA TRP A 64 -2.15 -11.00 12.80
C TRP A 64 -1.94 -10.68 14.29
N LEU A 65 -0.92 -11.27 14.92
CA LEU A 65 -0.69 -11.22 16.35
C LEU A 65 -0.63 -9.78 16.88
N ARG A 66 -1.31 -9.55 18.01
CA ARG A 66 -1.45 -8.23 18.64
C ARG A 66 -0.10 -7.57 18.91
N GLU A 67 0.89 -8.30 19.37
CA GLU A 67 2.24 -7.79 19.64
C GLU A 67 2.93 -7.24 18.39
N ASN A 68 2.64 -7.78 17.20
CA ASN A 68 3.17 -7.24 15.95
C ASN A 68 2.54 -5.88 15.64
N HIS A 69 1.22 -5.76 15.84
CA HIS A 69 0.49 -4.51 15.65
C HIS A 69 0.97 -3.44 16.64
N GLU A 70 1.15 -3.79 17.92
CA GLU A 70 1.64 -2.87 18.96
C GLU A 70 3.08 -2.44 18.67
N LEU A 71 3.95 -3.35 18.24
CA LEU A 71 5.30 -3.04 17.79
C LEU A 71 5.26 -2.08 16.59
N ALA A 72 4.49 -2.41 15.55
CA ALA A 72 4.38 -1.60 14.35
C ALA A 72 3.89 -0.18 14.66
N LYS A 73 2.77 -0.05 15.39
CA LYS A 73 2.22 1.25 15.80
C LYS A 73 3.24 2.07 16.57
N THR A 74 3.91 1.46 17.56
CA THR A 74 4.94 2.14 18.35
C THR A 74 6.09 2.63 17.47
N ARG A 75 6.69 1.74 16.68
CA ARG A 75 7.85 2.06 15.83
C ARG A 75 7.51 3.10 14.77
N ILE A 76 6.36 3.00 14.13
CA ILE A 76 5.96 3.97 13.11
C ILE A 76 5.73 5.33 13.75
N LEU A 77 4.96 5.42 14.83
CA LEU A 77 4.68 6.70 15.48
C LEU A 77 5.94 7.37 16.04
N GLU A 78 6.89 6.59 16.58
CA GLU A 78 8.21 7.09 17.00
C GLU A 78 8.95 7.79 15.84
N GLN A 79 8.85 7.27 14.62
CA GLN A 79 9.57 7.76 13.45
C GLN A 79 8.82 8.87 12.69
N MET A 80 7.49 8.85 12.72
CA MET A 80 6.62 9.84 12.07
C MET A 80 6.45 11.12 12.89
N GLY A 81 6.58 11.03 14.21
CA GLY A 81 6.35 12.16 15.12
C GLY A 81 4.90 12.65 15.04
N ASP A 82 4.70 13.87 14.55
CA ASP A 82 3.40 14.52 14.39
C ASP A 82 2.70 14.19 13.06
N ILE A 83 3.38 13.51 12.14
CA ILE A 83 2.79 13.12 10.84
C ILE A 83 1.81 11.95 11.05
N PRO A 84 0.52 12.10 10.69
CA PRO A 84 -0.44 11.01 10.80
C PRO A 84 -0.03 9.80 9.96
N PHE A 85 -0.25 8.59 10.50
CA PHE A 85 -0.13 7.33 9.76
C PHE A 85 -1.50 6.67 9.61
N TYR A 86 -1.83 6.27 8.38
CA TYR A 86 -3.08 5.58 8.05
C TYR A 86 -2.79 4.13 7.65
N PRO A 87 -3.07 3.15 8.53
CA PRO A 87 -2.88 1.74 8.26
C PRO A 87 -4.09 1.16 7.49
N GLY A 88 -3.82 0.30 6.52
CA GLY A 88 -4.79 -0.59 5.90
C GLY A 88 -4.63 -2.01 6.42
N ILE A 89 -5.40 -2.92 5.83
CA ILE A 89 -5.37 -4.35 6.11
C ILE A 89 -5.02 -5.04 4.80
N GLY A 90 -4.06 -5.95 4.84
CA GLY A 90 -3.67 -6.90 3.80
C GLY A 90 -3.87 -8.34 4.25
N ASN A 91 -3.36 -9.32 3.52
CA ASN A 91 -3.54 -10.72 3.88
C ASN A 91 -2.76 -11.12 5.14
N HIS A 92 -1.65 -10.45 5.45
CA HIS A 92 -0.86 -10.78 6.64
C HIS A 92 -1.54 -10.36 7.95
N GLU A 93 -2.41 -9.35 7.92
CA GLU A 93 -3.29 -9.06 9.04
C GLU A 93 -4.29 -10.19 9.33
N TYR A 94 -4.58 -11.08 8.38
CA TYR A 94 -5.39 -12.29 8.61
C TYR A 94 -4.53 -13.51 8.95
N TYR A 95 -3.22 -13.48 8.68
CA TYR A 95 -2.38 -14.68 8.65
C TYR A 95 -1.83 -15.06 10.02
N ASP A 96 -2.11 -16.29 10.45
CA ASP A 96 -1.54 -16.98 11.61
C ASP A 96 -0.50 -17.99 11.14
N SER A 97 0.73 -17.85 11.62
CA SER A 97 1.81 -18.78 11.29
C SER A 97 1.60 -20.21 11.78
N ALA A 98 0.74 -20.44 12.77
CA ALA A 98 0.43 -21.75 13.33
C ALA A 98 -0.87 -22.36 12.78
N GLN A 99 -1.86 -21.53 12.41
CA GLN A 99 -3.22 -21.98 12.09
C GLN A 99 -3.73 -21.57 10.70
N GLY A 100 -2.94 -20.83 9.91
CA GLY A 100 -3.43 -20.25 8.64
C GLY A 100 -4.25 -18.99 8.90
N PHE A 101 -5.31 -18.72 8.16
CA PHE A 101 -6.07 -17.48 8.37
C PHE A 101 -6.93 -17.54 9.65
N ALA A 102 -6.80 -16.54 10.53
CA ALA A 102 -7.52 -16.42 11.80
C ALA A 102 -8.80 -15.58 11.67
N THR A 103 -9.70 -15.68 12.66
CA THR A 103 -11.01 -14.99 12.68
C THR A 103 -11.08 -13.76 13.60
N GLN A 104 -10.09 -13.57 14.48
CA GLN A 104 -10.03 -12.47 15.49
C GLN A 104 -9.16 -11.27 15.04
N HIS A 105 -8.73 -11.28 13.80
CA HIS A 105 -7.81 -10.31 13.20
C HIS A 105 -8.37 -8.89 13.17
N LEU A 106 -9.63 -8.70 12.74
CA LEU A 106 -10.20 -7.36 12.61
C LEU A 106 -10.36 -6.67 13.97
N GLU A 107 -10.76 -7.41 15.00
CA GLU A 107 -10.89 -6.85 16.36
C GLU A 107 -9.53 -6.39 16.89
N THR A 108 -8.46 -7.14 16.59
CA THR A 108 -7.09 -6.76 16.95
C THR A 108 -6.67 -5.48 16.23
N PHE A 109 -6.91 -5.40 14.92
CA PHE A 109 -6.65 -4.20 14.13
C PHE A 109 -7.43 -3.00 14.68
N GLU A 110 -8.74 -3.13 14.90
CA GLU A 110 -9.61 -2.07 15.40
C GLU A 110 -9.17 -1.58 16.77
N HIS A 111 -8.80 -2.50 17.66
CA HIS A 111 -8.34 -2.16 19.00
C HIS A 111 -7.00 -1.44 19.00
N VAL A 112 -6.01 -1.94 18.25
CA VAL A 112 -4.66 -1.36 18.27
C VAL A 112 -4.61 -0.08 17.44
N TRP A 113 -5.20 -0.05 16.26
CA TRP A 113 -5.12 1.11 15.37
C TRP A 113 -6.23 2.14 15.58
N GLU A 114 -7.28 1.80 16.35
CA GLU A 114 -8.43 2.67 16.60
C GLU A 114 -9.12 3.10 15.28
N LYS A 115 -9.19 2.16 14.34
CA LYS A 115 -9.69 2.33 12.97
C LYS A 115 -10.56 1.14 12.60
N SER A 116 -11.70 1.38 11.98
CA SER A 116 -12.43 0.31 11.30
C SER A 116 -11.61 -0.23 10.12
N PRO A 117 -11.76 -1.50 9.70
CA PRO A 117 -11.13 -2.05 8.49
C PRO A 117 -11.38 -1.24 7.22
N ARG A 118 -12.54 -0.58 7.14
CA ARG A 118 -12.94 0.34 6.07
C ARG A 118 -13.17 1.72 6.66
N TYR A 119 -12.51 2.73 6.13
CA TYR A 119 -12.68 4.10 6.62
C TYR A 119 -12.30 5.13 5.57
N CYS A 120 -12.75 6.36 5.75
CA CYS A 120 -12.32 7.49 4.93
C CYS A 120 -11.82 8.64 5.80
N TRP A 121 -11.01 9.51 5.22
CA TRP A 121 -10.57 10.75 5.84
C TRP A 121 -10.35 11.82 4.79
N GLN A 122 -10.57 13.07 5.18
CA GLN A 122 -10.40 14.21 4.28
C GLN A 122 -9.16 14.99 4.67
N VAL A 123 -8.39 15.40 3.66
CA VAL A 123 -7.29 16.35 3.82
C VAL A 123 -7.48 17.49 2.81
N GLY A 124 -7.78 18.69 3.32
CA GLY A 124 -8.13 19.82 2.47
C GLY A 124 -9.34 19.49 1.58
N GLU A 125 -9.16 19.54 0.26
CA GLU A 125 -10.20 19.24 -0.73
C GLU A 125 -10.22 17.77 -1.21
N VAL A 126 -9.29 16.92 -0.74
CA VAL A 126 -9.14 15.54 -1.20
C VAL A 126 -9.77 14.57 -0.19
N ILE A 127 -10.55 13.60 -0.69
CA ILE A 127 -11.06 12.46 0.11
C ILE A 127 -10.16 11.25 -0.12
N CYS A 128 -9.76 10.60 0.97
CA CYS A 128 -9.00 9.36 0.96
C CYS A 128 -9.88 8.24 1.51
N ILE A 129 -9.90 7.08 0.85
CA ILE A 129 -10.78 5.95 1.15
C ILE A 129 -9.92 4.70 1.32
N MET A 130 -9.84 4.17 2.54
CA MET A 130 -9.23 2.87 2.82
C MET A 130 -10.31 1.79 2.75
N LEU A 131 -10.08 0.80 1.90
CA LEU A 131 -10.88 -0.42 1.79
C LEU A 131 -10.21 -1.54 2.58
N ASP A 132 -11.01 -2.46 3.11
CA ASP A 132 -10.51 -3.70 3.69
C ASP A 132 -10.09 -4.69 2.61
N TYR A 133 -9.13 -5.54 2.95
CA TYR A 133 -8.69 -6.63 2.07
C TYR A 133 -9.80 -7.69 1.92
N PRO A 134 -9.94 -8.32 0.72
CA PRO A 134 -10.74 -9.51 0.53
C PRO A 134 -10.47 -10.57 1.60
N ASP A 135 -11.45 -10.84 2.46
CA ASP A 135 -11.30 -11.84 3.52
C ASP A 135 -10.98 -13.21 2.91
N PRO A 136 -9.75 -13.74 3.09
CA PRO A 136 -9.35 -15.01 2.51
C PRO A 136 -10.06 -16.21 3.16
N THR A 137 -10.78 -16.01 4.27
CA THR A 137 -11.61 -17.02 4.95
C THR A 137 -13.07 -17.04 4.49
N ALA A 138 -13.51 -16.02 3.75
CA ALA A 138 -14.91 -15.87 3.36
C ALA A 138 -15.31 -16.76 2.16
N GLY A 139 -14.35 -17.31 1.43
CA GLY A 139 -14.57 -18.18 0.26
C GLY A 139 -14.24 -19.66 0.51
N ASP A 140 -14.68 -20.51 -0.41
CA ASP A 140 -14.37 -21.96 -0.38
C ASP A 140 -12.90 -22.26 -0.72
N ASP A 141 -12.22 -21.35 -1.44
CA ASP A 141 -10.82 -21.49 -1.84
C ASP A 141 -10.03 -20.19 -1.53
N PRO A 142 -9.10 -20.22 -0.56
CA PRO A 142 -8.30 -19.05 -0.16
C PRO A 142 -7.34 -18.58 -1.26
N MET A 143 -7.18 -19.34 -2.35
CA MET A 143 -6.41 -18.90 -3.52
C MET A 143 -7.10 -17.82 -4.34
N TYR A 144 -8.38 -17.55 -4.09
CA TYR A 144 -9.17 -16.58 -4.84
C TYR A 144 -9.68 -15.48 -3.93
N ALA A 145 -9.21 -14.25 -4.16
CA ALA A 145 -9.67 -13.08 -3.45
C ALA A 145 -10.96 -12.51 -4.08
N TYR A 146 -11.93 -12.11 -3.26
CA TYR A 146 -13.14 -11.40 -3.70
C TYR A 146 -13.40 -10.18 -2.82
N VAL A 147 -13.52 -9.00 -3.43
CA VAL A 147 -13.96 -7.79 -2.69
C VAL A 147 -15.41 -7.99 -2.28
N MET A 148 -15.67 -7.93 -0.97
CA MET A 148 -16.98 -8.26 -0.41
C MET A 148 -18.05 -7.22 -0.79
N PRO A 149 -19.33 -7.61 -0.88
CA PRO A 149 -20.42 -6.69 -1.22
C PRO A 149 -20.47 -5.44 -0.32
N GLU A 150 -20.18 -5.60 0.98
CA GLU A 150 -20.15 -4.50 1.96
C GLU A 150 -19.04 -3.50 1.65
N THR A 151 -17.88 -3.98 1.20
CA THR A 151 -16.75 -3.14 0.76
C THR A 151 -17.08 -2.38 -0.51
N LEU A 152 -17.72 -3.05 -1.49
CA LEU A 152 -18.20 -2.42 -2.73
C LEU A 152 -19.25 -1.34 -2.44
N ALA A 153 -20.20 -1.63 -1.54
CA ALA A 153 -21.23 -0.68 -1.13
C ALA A 153 -20.63 0.52 -0.38
N PHE A 154 -19.66 0.29 0.50
CA PHE A 154 -18.93 1.36 1.17
C PHE A 154 -18.22 2.27 0.16
N LEU A 155 -17.48 1.69 -0.78
CA LEU A 155 -16.79 2.45 -1.83
C LEU A 155 -17.75 3.32 -2.65
N ASP A 156 -18.83 2.72 -3.16
CA ASP A 156 -19.84 3.42 -3.98
C ASP A 156 -20.50 4.55 -3.20
N HIS A 157 -20.89 4.29 -1.94
CA HIS A 157 -21.51 5.27 -1.07
C HIS A 157 -20.58 6.44 -0.75
N THR A 158 -19.33 6.18 -0.37
CA THR A 158 -18.37 7.24 -0.05
C THR A 158 -18.01 8.08 -1.27
N LEU A 159 -17.84 7.47 -2.45
CA LEU A 159 -17.58 8.22 -3.67
C LEU A 159 -18.76 9.13 -4.05
N HIS A 160 -20.00 8.66 -3.84
CA HIS A 160 -21.20 9.46 -4.04
C HIS A 160 -21.31 10.62 -3.03
N GLU A 161 -21.07 10.35 -1.75
CA GLU A 161 -21.12 11.37 -0.68
C GLU A 161 -20.13 12.51 -0.93
N TYR A 162 -18.94 12.18 -1.44
CA TYR A 162 -17.86 13.14 -1.71
C TYR A 162 -17.68 13.44 -3.21
N ALA A 163 -18.75 13.40 -4.00
CA ALA A 163 -18.71 13.52 -5.47
C ALA A 163 -17.98 14.77 -6.01
N GLU A 164 -17.92 15.85 -5.23
CA GLU A 164 -17.26 17.11 -5.62
C GLU A 164 -15.76 17.16 -5.27
N LYS A 165 -15.22 16.13 -4.59
CA LYS A 165 -13.85 16.12 -4.05
C LYS A 165 -13.00 15.04 -4.72
N PRO A 166 -11.81 15.35 -5.26
CA PRO A 166 -10.89 14.35 -5.77
C PRO A 166 -10.68 13.19 -4.78
N ALA A 167 -10.84 11.96 -5.25
CA ALA A 167 -10.82 10.76 -4.42
C ALA A 167 -9.59 9.89 -4.70
N LEU A 168 -8.91 9.51 -3.62
CA LEU A 168 -7.81 8.53 -3.61
C LEU A 168 -8.28 7.28 -2.88
N ILE A 169 -8.13 6.12 -3.50
CA ILE A 169 -8.60 4.85 -2.97
C ILE A 169 -7.40 3.98 -2.65
N PHE A 170 -7.43 3.33 -1.49
CA PHE A 170 -6.41 2.43 -1.00
C PHE A 170 -7.03 1.05 -0.78
N LEU A 171 -6.44 0.02 -1.39
CA LEU A 171 -6.77 -1.37 -1.16
C LEU A 171 -5.50 -2.18 -1.29
N HIS A 172 -5.20 -3.05 -0.32
CA HIS A 172 -3.94 -3.78 -0.31
C HIS A 172 -3.66 -4.56 -1.61
N CYS A 173 -4.60 -5.34 -2.15
CA CYS A 173 -4.39 -6.03 -3.43
C CYS A 173 -4.62 -5.13 -4.66
N PRO A 174 -3.77 -5.20 -5.69
CA PRO A 174 -4.03 -4.57 -6.98
C PRO A 174 -5.24 -5.20 -7.68
N LEU A 175 -5.91 -4.43 -8.54
CA LEU A 175 -6.90 -4.98 -9.46
C LEU A 175 -6.23 -5.87 -10.52
N ARG A 176 -6.95 -6.88 -10.99
CA ARG A 176 -6.45 -7.80 -12.00
C ARG A 176 -5.98 -7.03 -13.23
N ASN A 177 -4.82 -7.38 -13.77
CA ASN A 177 -4.19 -6.76 -14.96
C ASN A 177 -3.63 -5.33 -14.78
N THR A 178 -3.40 -4.83 -13.57
CA THR A 178 -2.75 -3.51 -13.36
C THR A 178 -1.23 -3.56 -13.21
N VAL A 179 -0.63 -4.64 -12.69
CA VAL A 179 0.82 -4.76 -12.46
C VAL A 179 1.33 -6.14 -12.87
N ARG A 180 2.47 -6.19 -13.57
CA ARG A 180 3.05 -7.40 -14.17
C ARG A 180 4.45 -7.69 -13.62
N ASP A 181 4.91 -8.90 -13.83
CA ASP A 181 6.27 -9.34 -13.47
C ASP A 181 7.33 -8.61 -14.32
N ARG A 182 8.43 -8.17 -13.68
CA ARG A 182 9.61 -7.61 -14.36
C ARG A 182 10.22 -8.59 -15.37
N ASP A 183 10.21 -9.87 -15.07
CA ASP A 183 10.76 -10.93 -15.92
C ASP A 183 9.93 -12.22 -15.77
N PRO A 184 8.87 -12.36 -16.58
CA PRO A 184 7.98 -13.52 -16.53
C PRO A 184 8.66 -14.85 -16.83
N GLU A 185 9.78 -14.86 -17.58
CA GLU A 185 10.51 -16.10 -17.89
C GLU A 185 11.25 -16.63 -16.66
N ARG A 186 11.63 -15.73 -15.74
CA ARG A 186 12.32 -16.06 -14.49
C ARG A 186 11.42 -15.99 -13.26
N HIS A 187 10.14 -15.63 -13.44
CA HIS A 187 9.18 -15.48 -12.34
C HIS A 187 9.68 -14.56 -11.24
N ARG A 188 10.18 -13.37 -11.59
CA ARG A 188 10.87 -12.49 -10.63
C ARG A 188 9.94 -11.87 -9.61
N ASP A 189 8.69 -11.61 -9.97
CA ASP A 189 7.70 -10.97 -9.11
C ASP A 189 6.37 -11.71 -9.07
N TYR A 190 5.67 -11.57 -7.96
CA TYR A 190 4.23 -11.78 -7.95
C TYR A 190 3.54 -10.68 -8.75
N ASN A 191 2.33 -10.92 -9.25
CA ASN A 191 1.67 -9.95 -10.11
C ASN A 191 0.14 -10.11 -10.12
N SER A 192 -0.56 -9.08 -10.60
CA SER A 192 -2.02 -9.06 -10.58
C SER A 192 -2.68 -9.89 -11.69
N LEU A 193 -2.00 -10.89 -12.25
CA LEU A 193 -2.69 -11.95 -13.00
C LEU A 193 -2.91 -13.22 -12.17
N GLN A 194 -2.25 -13.34 -11.03
CA GLN A 194 -2.34 -14.50 -10.15
C GLN A 194 -3.54 -14.35 -9.20
N ASN A 195 -4.29 -15.44 -8.97
CA ASN A 195 -5.61 -15.41 -8.30
C ASN A 195 -5.57 -14.90 -6.84
N PHE A 196 -4.45 -15.12 -6.14
CA PHE A 196 -4.26 -14.64 -4.77
C PHE A 196 -3.86 -13.14 -4.71
N PHE A 197 -3.25 -12.63 -5.78
CA PHE A 197 -2.67 -11.29 -5.81
C PHE A 197 -3.60 -10.22 -6.35
N SER A 198 -4.80 -10.60 -6.79
CA SER A 198 -5.80 -9.65 -7.26
C SER A 198 -7.20 -10.23 -7.09
N PRO A 199 -8.22 -9.40 -6.84
CA PRO A 199 -9.56 -9.90 -6.65
C PRO A 199 -10.16 -10.37 -7.98
N GLU A 200 -10.82 -11.52 -7.97
CA GLU A 200 -11.50 -12.09 -9.14
C GLU A 200 -12.61 -11.17 -9.66
N ASN A 201 -13.31 -10.50 -8.74
CA ASN A 201 -14.32 -9.50 -9.06
C ASN A 201 -13.74 -8.09 -9.28
N SER A 202 -12.48 -7.97 -9.72
CA SER A 202 -11.86 -6.67 -10.07
C SER A 202 -12.70 -5.82 -11.03
N GLN A 203 -13.48 -6.44 -11.92
CA GLN A 203 -14.38 -5.71 -12.81
C GLN A 203 -15.52 -4.99 -12.06
N ALA A 204 -16.01 -5.54 -10.95
CA ALA A 204 -17.02 -4.89 -10.13
C ALA A 204 -16.48 -3.59 -9.52
N VAL A 205 -15.24 -3.60 -9.04
CA VAL A 205 -14.55 -2.39 -8.57
C VAL A 205 -14.43 -1.37 -9.71
N ARG A 206 -13.91 -1.78 -10.88
CA ARG A 206 -13.80 -0.89 -12.06
C ARG A 206 -15.13 -0.27 -12.46
N ASN A 207 -16.22 -1.03 -12.40
CA ASN A 207 -17.55 -0.52 -12.72
C ASN A 207 -17.96 0.62 -11.78
N ILE A 208 -17.70 0.49 -10.47
CA ILE A 208 -17.95 1.58 -9.51
C ILE A 208 -17.07 2.79 -9.85
N LEU A 209 -15.76 2.59 -10.05
CA LEU A 209 -14.85 3.72 -10.37
C LEU A 209 -15.27 4.47 -11.64
N ALA A 210 -15.81 3.76 -12.65
CA ALA A 210 -16.29 4.34 -13.88
C ALA A 210 -17.54 5.23 -13.71
N LEU A 211 -18.32 5.03 -12.65
CA LEU A 211 -19.53 5.82 -12.35
C LEU A 211 -19.21 7.17 -11.68
N HIS A 212 -18.05 7.30 -11.04
CA HIS A 212 -17.78 8.41 -10.10
C HIS A 212 -16.77 9.42 -10.61
N ASP A 213 -17.28 10.57 -11.12
CA ASP A 213 -16.65 11.90 -11.29
C ASP A 213 -15.20 12.09 -10.80
N ASN A 214 -15.06 11.79 -9.52
CA ASN A 214 -14.04 12.28 -8.63
C ASN A 214 -12.88 11.32 -8.40
N VAL A 215 -12.95 10.07 -8.85
CA VAL A 215 -11.85 9.11 -8.69
C VAL A 215 -10.60 9.59 -9.44
N ARG A 216 -9.44 9.53 -8.77
CA ARG A 216 -8.15 9.96 -9.31
C ARG A 216 -7.12 8.84 -9.31
N LEU A 217 -6.87 8.26 -8.15
CA LEU A 217 -5.89 7.19 -7.96
C LEU A 217 -6.51 6.01 -7.21
N PHE A 218 -6.10 4.81 -7.60
CA PHE A 218 -6.27 3.56 -6.87
C PHE A 218 -4.89 3.03 -6.51
N ILE A 219 -4.60 2.87 -5.23
CA ILE A 219 -3.26 2.60 -4.69
C ILE A 219 -3.29 1.27 -3.93
N SER A 220 -2.40 0.36 -4.29
CA SER A 220 -2.28 -1.01 -3.75
C SER A 220 -0.84 -1.36 -3.35
N GLY A 221 -0.62 -2.60 -2.91
CA GLY A 221 0.67 -3.23 -2.55
C GLY A 221 0.65 -4.73 -2.92
N HIS A 222 0.91 -5.62 -1.95
CA HIS A 222 0.68 -7.08 -1.99
C HIS A 222 1.61 -7.90 -2.88
N THR A 223 1.98 -7.37 -4.05
CA THR A 223 2.71 -8.15 -5.07
C THR A 223 4.21 -8.13 -4.88
N HIS A 224 4.73 -7.28 -3.98
CA HIS A 224 6.18 -7.12 -3.74
C HIS A 224 6.98 -6.85 -5.02
N THR A 225 6.35 -6.33 -6.07
CA THR A 225 7.01 -6.14 -7.37
C THR A 225 8.14 -5.13 -7.29
N GLY A 226 9.23 -5.35 -8.03
CA GLY A 226 10.29 -4.35 -8.17
C GLY A 226 9.87 -3.11 -8.97
N TRP A 227 10.64 -2.02 -8.86
CA TRP A 227 10.29 -0.71 -9.44
C TRP A 227 10.23 -0.69 -10.97
N GLU A 228 10.90 -1.65 -11.62
CA GLU A 228 10.91 -1.82 -13.07
C GLU A 228 9.68 -2.59 -13.58
N ALA A 229 8.83 -3.10 -12.69
CA ALA A 229 7.66 -3.89 -13.03
C ALA A 229 6.73 -3.11 -13.97
N PRO A 230 6.33 -3.69 -15.13
CA PRO A 230 5.35 -3.07 -15.99
C PRO A 230 4.03 -2.88 -15.23
N GLY A 231 3.50 -1.65 -15.26
CA GLY A 231 2.24 -1.33 -14.60
C GLY A 231 2.35 -1.00 -13.11
N ILE A 232 3.56 -0.86 -12.54
CA ILE A 232 3.73 -0.35 -11.17
C ILE A 232 3.03 1.00 -10.97
N VAL A 233 3.03 1.83 -12.02
CA VAL A 233 2.08 2.92 -12.21
C VAL A 233 1.52 2.77 -13.61
N CYS A 234 0.21 2.66 -13.74
CA CYS A 234 -0.49 2.67 -15.02
C CYS A 234 -1.75 3.53 -14.96
N THR A 235 -2.39 3.70 -16.12
CA THR A 235 -3.60 4.50 -16.23
C THR A 235 -4.58 3.77 -17.13
N GLU A 236 -5.82 3.66 -16.67
CA GLU A 236 -6.91 3.11 -17.47
C GLU A 236 -7.95 4.20 -17.73
N ARG A 237 -8.60 4.15 -18.90
CA ARG A 237 -9.77 4.98 -19.17
C ARG A 237 -11.00 4.28 -18.64
N LEU A 238 -11.59 4.81 -17.57
CA LEU A 238 -12.81 4.28 -16.96
C LEU A 238 -13.94 5.29 -17.16
N GLY A 239 -14.96 4.90 -17.93
CA GLY A 239 -16.01 5.82 -18.36
C GLY A 239 -15.45 6.97 -19.21
N LYS A 240 -15.54 8.20 -18.69
CA LYS A 240 -15.12 9.43 -19.39
C LYS A 240 -13.75 9.96 -18.99
N ARG A 241 -13.11 9.39 -17.96
CA ARG A 241 -11.87 9.91 -17.36
C ARG A 241 -10.75 8.88 -17.39
N HIS A 242 -9.55 9.32 -17.00
CA HIS A 242 -8.46 8.44 -16.67
C HIS A 242 -8.37 8.23 -15.15
N VAL A 243 -8.10 6.99 -14.73
CA VAL A 243 -7.81 6.64 -13.34
C VAL A 243 -6.40 6.07 -13.29
N GLY A 244 -5.57 6.61 -12.41
CA GLY A 244 -4.24 6.07 -12.14
C GLY A 244 -4.32 4.87 -11.21
N PHE A 245 -3.60 3.80 -11.54
CA PHE A 245 -3.39 2.65 -10.68
C PHE A 245 -1.93 2.63 -10.26
N VAL A 246 -1.67 2.50 -8.97
CA VAL A 246 -0.33 2.51 -8.39
C VAL A 246 -0.19 1.31 -7.50
N ASN A 247 0.87 0.53 -7.71
CA ASN A 247 1.21 -0.61 -6.88
C ASN A 247 2.49 -0.29 -6.11
N LEU A 248 2.35 -0.06 -4.81
CA LEU A 248 3.46 0.19 -3.91
C LEU A 248 4.36 -1.04 -3.84
N MET A 249 5.64 -0.76 -3.62
CA MET A 249 6.65 -1.78 -3.36
C MET A 249 6.79 -1.95 -1.85
N SER A 250 7.27 -3.12 -1.45
CA SER A 250 7.64 -3.38 -0.07
C SER A 250 9.05 -2.82 0.24
N PRO A 251 9.22 -2.00 1.29
CA PRO A 251 10.52 -1.66 1.85
C PRO A 251 11.17 -2.88 2.51
N TRP A 252 10.40 -3.92 2.85
CA TRP A 252 10.92 -5.13 3.48
C TRP A 252 11.66 -6.01 2.47
N TYR A 253 10.96 -6.51 1.44
CA TYR A 253 11.56 -7.31 0.37
C TYR A 253 10.78 -7.19 -0.93
N THR A 254 11.45 -7.29 -2.07
CA THR A 254 10.80 -7.36 -3.39
C THR A 254 11.05 -8.69 -4.06
N GLY A 255 10.20 -9.04 -5.00
CA GLY A 255 10.30 -10.25 -5.82
C GLY A 255 10.00 -11.54 -5.08
N THR A 256 9.95 -12.63 -5.84
CA THR A 256 9.74 -14.00 -5.36
C THR A 256 11.03 -14.64 -4.83
N HIS A 257 12.18 -14.13 -5.29
CA HIS A 257 13.51 -14.64 -4.97
C HIS A 257 14.15 -13.86 -3.81
N GLY A 258 13.81 -12.58 -3.67
CA GLY A 258 14.11 -11.82 -2.47
C GLY A 258 13.10 -12.23 -1.42
N ALA A 259 13.48 -13.12 -0.52
CA ALA A 259 12.55 -13.65 0.47
C ALA A 259 13.19 -13.74 1.85
N THR A 260 12.34 -13.59 2.85
CA THR A 260 12.63 -14.02 4.21
C THR A 260 12.36 -15.51 4.31
N ARG A 261 13.34 -16.25 4.85
CA ARG A 261 13.14 -17.62 5.33
C ARG A 261 13.24 -17.61 6.84
N PHE A 262 12.13 -17.95 7.48
CA PHE A 262 12.02 -17.98 8.93
C PHE A 262 11.60 -19.37 9.37
N ASP A 263 12.38 -19.98 10.26
CA ASP A 263 12.12 -21.33 10.79
C ASP A 263 11.56 -21.32 12.23
N GLY A 264 11.26 -20.14 12.78
CA GLY A 264 10.83 -19.95 14.16
C GLY A 264 11.93 -19.43 15.07
N GLU A 265 13.22 -19.59 14.70
CA GLU A 265 14.35 -19.15 15.51
C GLU A 265 15.31 -18.26 14.72
N THR A 266 15.59 -18.63 13.47
CA THR A 266 16.53 -17.97 12.59
C THR A 266 15.80 -17.31 11.42
N LEU A 267 16.26 -16.11 11.07
CA LEU A 267 15.80 -15.39 9.89
C LEU A 267 16.95 -15.27 8.90
N ILE A 268 16.76 -15.81 7.70
CA ILE A 268 17.63 -15.56 6.56
C ILE A 268 16.91 -14.58 5.64
N TYR A 269 17.56 -13.44 5.39
CA TYR A 269 17.09 -12.46 4.43
C TYR A 269 17.98 -12.50 3.19
N THR A 270 17.36 -12.74 2.03
CA THR A 270 18.02 -12.63 0.73
C THR A 270 17.45 -11.41 0.02
N PRO A 271 18.25 -10.39 -0.29
CA PRO A 271 17.78 -9.26 -1.07
C PRO A 271 17.50 -9.67 -2.51
N ASP A 272 16.52 -9.02 -3.14
CA ASP A 272 16.33 -9.06 -4.58
C ASP A 272 17.27 -8.07 -5.30
N GLU A 273 17.35 -8.16 -6.63
CA GLU A 273 18.24 -7.35 -7.47
C GLU A 273 17.45 -6.36 -8.37
N PRO A 274 17.62 -5.04 -8.27
CA PRO A 274 18.49 -4.35 -7.33
C PRO A 274 17.94 -4.40 -5.90
N HIS A 275 18.86 -4.36 -4.94
CA HIS A 275 18.52 -4.29 -3.52
C HIS A 275 18.08 -2.87 -3.17
N VAL A 276 16.77 -2.65 -3.14
CA VAL A 276 16.16 -1.33 -2.90
C VAL A 276 15.41 -1.30 -1.57
N ILE A 277 15.31 -0.12 -0.94
CA ILE A 277 14.40 0.16 0.17
C ILE A 277 13.43 1.24 -0.30
N PRO A 278 12.29 0.87 -0.93
CA PRO A 278 11.39 1.82 -1.57
C PRO A 278 10.41 2.51 -0.62
N SER A 279 10.10 3.77 -0.91
CA SER A 279 8.79 4.35 -0.60
C SER A 279 8.36 5.33 -1.69
N PHE A 280 7.08 5.70 -1.70
CA PHE A 280 6.48 6.51 -2.76
C PHE A 280 6.03 7.84 -2.20
N GLN A 281 6.37 8.92 -2.90
CA GLN A 281 5.81 10.24 -2.64
C GLN A 281 4.77 10.56 -3.69
N PHE A 282 3.69 11.18 -3.23
CA PHE A 282 2.56 11.59 -4.05
C PHE A 282 2.34 13.08 -3.87
N GLN A 283 2.26 13.81 -4.99
CA GLN A 283 1.80 15.20 -5.04
C GLN A 283 0.58 15.27 -5.95
N ILE A 284 -0.56 15.60 -5.36
CA ILE A 284 -1.85 15.64 -6.04
C ILE A 284 -2.15 17.09 -6.42
N TYR A 285 -2.47 17.30 -7.69
CA TYR A 285 -2.95 18.55 -8.26
C TYR A 285 -4.39 18.36 -8.74
N ARG A 286 -5.04 19.44 -9.19
CA ARG A 286 -6.42 19.36 -9.71
C ARG A 286 -6.55 18.48 -10.96
N ASP A 287 -5.55 18.52 -11.82
CA ASP A 287 -5.55 17.91 -13.17
C ASP A 287 -4.60 16.70 -13.30
N ARG A 288 -3.76 16.45 -12.30
CA ARG A 288 -2.73 15.40 -12.34
C ARG A 288 -2.23 14.98 -10.97
N ALA A 289 -1.51 13.86 -10.94
CA ALA A 289 -0.61 13.49 -9.84
C ALA A 289 0.83 13.40 -10.35
N VAL A 290 1.77 13.83 -9.51
CA VAL A 290 3.19 13.50 -9.63
C VAL A 290 3.50 12.43 -8.60
N ILE A 291 4.01 11.29 -9.06
CA ILE A 291 4.32 10.14 -8.21
C ILE A 291 5.81 9.86 -8.37
N ARG A 292 6.55 9.80 -7.26
CA ARG A 292 7.99 9.53 -7.26
C ARG A 292 8.29 8.33 -6.37
N VAL A 293 9.17 7.44 -6.81
CA VAL A 293 9.68 6.34 -5.97
C VAL A 293 11.11 6.64 -5.53
N ARG A 294 11.33 6.56 -4.23
CA ARG A 294 12.61 6.80 -3.58
C ARG A 294 13.23 5.48 -3.18
N ASP A 295 14.47 5.22 -3.57
CA ASP A 295 15.28 4.19 -2.90
C ASP A 295 16.09 4.84 -1.78
N HIS A 296 15.75 4.47 -0.54
CA HIS A 296 16.41 4.98 0.65
C HIS A 296 17.78 4.34 0.91
N PHE A 297 18.06 3.18 0.30
CA PHE A 297 19.37 2.55 0.43
C PHE A 297 20.43 3.36 -0.32
N SER A 298 20.19 3.64 -1.61
CA SER A 298 21.09 4.46 -2.43
C SER A 298 20.84 5.97 -2.31
N LYS A 299 19.77 6.38 -1.60
CA LYS A 299 19.33 7.77 -1.46
C LYS A 299 19.14 8.47 -2.81
N CYS A 300 18.48 7.79 -3.75
CA CYS A 300 18.15 8.34 -5.06
C CYS A 300 16.67 8.16 -5.43
N TRP A 301 16.15 9.09 -6.23
CA TRP A 301 14.85 8.93 -6.87
C TRP A 301 15.01 7.97 -8.05
N LEU A 302 14.35 6.80 -8.02
CA LEU A 302 14.50 5.83 -9.11
C LEU A 302 13.68 6.25 -10.33
N LYS A 303 12.48 6.79 -10.11
CA LYS A 303 11.55 7.16 -11.17
C LYS A 303 10.50 8.17 -10.71
N GLU A 304 10.03 8.96 -11.67
CA GLU A 304 8.89 9.87 -11.56
C GLU A 304 7.86 9.52 -12.63
N TRP A 305 6.57 9.57 -12.26
CA TRP A 305 5.44 9.41 -13.15
C TRP A 305 4.51 10.62 -13.04
N LEU A 306 4.00 11.03 -14.21
CA LEU A 306 2.93 12.02 -14.32
C LEU A 306 1.64 11.30 -14.72
N VAL A 307 0.62 11.34 -13.87
CA VAL A 307 -0.70 10.76 -14.15
C VAL A 307 -1.70 11.88 -14.34
N SER A 308 -2.30 12.00 -15.53
CA SER A 308 -3.37 12.95 -15.82
C SER A 308 -4.74 12.35 -15.55
N PHE A 309 -5.69 13.17 -15.13
CA PHE A 309 -7.07 12.77 -14.77
C PHE A 309 -8.08 13.07 -15.89
#